data_AF-A0A8K0P2Q1-F1
#
_entry.id   AF-A0A8K0P2Q1-F1
#
_cell.length_a   1.000
_cell.length_b   1.000
_cell.length_c   1.000
_cell.angle_alpha   90.00
_cell.angle_beta   90.00
_cell.angle_gamma   90.00
#
_symmetry.space_group_name_H-M   'P 1'
#
loop_
_entity.id
_entity.type
_entity.pdbx_description
1 polymer ?
#
loop_
_entity_poly.entity_id
_entity_poly.type
_entity_poly.pdbx_seq_one_letter_code
_entity_poly.pdbx_strand_id
1 'polypeptide(L)'
;MAAPTSPSLKDLPKVATDLKSQLEAFNTDQLKNAETAEKNILPTAEDVKQEKQHVELIQDVENFKAERLKRTSTQEKIILPNAQDVAQEKTQKALLEGVEAFDTGKLKHTETQEKNHLPDKDVVLQEKAHQNLLAGVEAFDKTSMKHTETLEKNPLPDPEAIEQEKGQQQLFAGIENFDPKKLKHTETQEKNPLPTKEAIELEKTA
;
A
#
# COMPACT_ATOMS: atom_id res chain seq x y z
N MET A 1 47.71 45.59 -8.59
CA MET A 1 47.76 44.29 -9.30
C MET A 1 47.57 44.59 -10.79
N ALA A 2 48.38 43.95 -11.64
CA ALA A 2 48.69 44.40 -13.01
C ALA A 2 47.44 44.64 -13.89
N ALA A 3 47.34 45.84 -14.45
CA ALA A 3 46.34 46.17 -15.46
C ALA A 3 46.63 45.39 -16.75
N PRO A 4 45.60 44.89 -17.47
CA PRO A 4 45.79 44.24 -18.76
C PRO A 4 46.45 45.24 -19.72
N THR A 5 47.64 44.92 -20.21
CA THR A 5 48.32 45.72 -21.23
C THR A 5 47.53 45.58 -22.53
N SER A 6 46.77 46.61 -22.89
CA SER A 6 46.14 46.71 -24.20
C SER A 6 47.20 46.53 -25.30
N PRO A 7 46.97 45.66 -26.31
CA PRO A 7 47.95 45.44 -27.37
C PRO A 7 48.29 46.77 -28.06
N SER A 8 49.57 47.00 -28.33
CA SER A 8 50.00 48.24 -28.97
C SER A 8 49.49 48.27 -30.41
N LEU A 9 49.27 49.46 -30.98
CA LEU A 9 48.77 49.61 -32.37
C LEU A 9 49.60 48.84 -33.42
N LYS A 10 50.86 48.52 -33.11
CA LYS A 10 51.75 47.75 -33.98
C LYS A 10 51.47 46.25 -33.98
N ASP A 11 50.81 45.76 -32.93
CA ASP A 11 50.53 44.33 -32.68
C ASP A 11 49.12 43.92 -33.12
N LEU A 12 48.28 44.88 -33.55
CA LEU A 12 46.95 44.57 -34.09
C LEU A 12 47.08 44.10 -35.56
N PRO A 13 46.33 43.06 -35.97
CA PRO A 13 46.31 42.63 -37.36
C PRO A 13 45.86 43.79 -38.24
N LYS A 14 46.67 44.11 -39.26
CA LYS A 14 46.31 45.16 -40.23
C LYS A 14 45.09 44.68 -41.02
N VAL A 15 44.07 45.53 -41.07
CA VAL A 15 42.86 45.27 -41.88
C VAL A 15 43.29 45.02 -43.32
N ALA A 16 42.81 43.92 -43.91
CA ALA A 16 43.07 43.60 -45.30
C ALA A 16 42.70 44.79 -46.19
N THR A 17 43.53 45.11 -47.18
CA THR A 17 43.36 46.29 -48.04
C THR A 17 41.99 46.33 -48.70
N ASP A 18 41.44 45.16 -49.07
CA ASP A 18 40.10 45.06 -49.66
C ASP A 18 39.00 45.46 -48.69
N LEU A 19 39.07 45.04 -47.42
CA LEU A 19 38.06 45.42 -46.41
C LEU A 19 38.15 46.91 -46.07
N LYS A 20 39.36 47.47 -46.04
CA LYS A 20 39.58 48.91 -45.86
C LYS A 20 38.94 49.69 -47.02
N SER A 21 39.15 49.25 -48.26
CA SER A 21 38.54 49.84 -49.46
C SER A 21 37.02 49.74 -49.44
N GLN A 22 36.45 48.59 -49.04
CA GLN A 22 35.00 48.42 -48.92
C GLN A 22 34.37 49.33 -47.86
N LEU A 23 35.04 49.54 -46.73
CA LEU A 23 34.59 50.45 -45.69
C LEU A 23 34.72 51.92 -46.12
N GLU A 24 35.79 52.27 -46.84
CA GLU A 24 35.98 53.62 -47.39
C GLU A 24 34.98 53.95 -48.50
N ALA A 25 34.60 52.94 -49.31
CA ALA A 25 33.59 53.05 -50.36
C ALA A 25 32.16 52.71 -49.87
N PHE A 26 31.97 52.45 -48.57
CA PHE A 26 30.66 52.05 -48.05
C PHE A 26 29.69 53.23 -48.12
N ASN A 27 28.66 53.09 -48.94
CA ASN A 27 27.61 54.10 -49.03
C ASN A 27 26.54 53.85 -47.94
N THR A 28 26.49 54.72 -46.94
CA THR A 28 25.50 54.69 -45.86
C THR A 28 24.07 54.87 -46.35
N ASP A 29 23.87 55.45 -47.54
CA ASP A 29 22.54 55.63 -48.16
C ASP A 29 21.91 54.29 -48.57
N GLN A 30 22.70 53.21 -48.64
CA GLN A 30 22.20 51.85 -48.90
C GLN A 30 21.66 51.17 -47.64
N LEU A 31 21.83 51.78 -46.45
CA LEU A 31 21.20 51.26 -45.24
C LEU A 31 19.68 51.46 -45.32
N LYS A 32 18.93 50.38 -45.09
CA LYS A 32 17.47 50.46 -45.05
C LYS A 32 17.04 51.36 -43.90
N ASN A 33 16.22 52.36 -44.22
CA ASN A 33 15.68 53.26 -43.22
C ASN A 33 14.76 52.50 -42.25
N ALA A 34 14.90 52.73 -40.94
CA ALA A 34 14.09 52.09 -39.91
C ALA A 34 13.11 53.11 -39.30
N GLU A 35 11.83 52.93 -39.56
CA GLU A 35 10.78 53.85 -39.10
C GLU A 35 10.48 53.59 -37.62
N THR A 36 10.56 54.64 -36.79
CA THR A 36 10.23 54.56 -35.35
C THR A 36 8.88 55.23 -35.11
N ALA A 37 7.90 54.50 -34.59
CA ALA A 37 6.55 55.00 -34.32
C ALA A 37 6.33 55.23 -32.82
N GLU A 38 6.14 56.48 -32.40
CA GLU A 38 5.72 56.86 -31.05
C GLU A 38 4.19 56.72 -30.93
N LYS A 39 3.71 55.80 -30.08
CA LYS A 39 2.27 55.58 -29.88
C LYS A 39 1.74 56.42 -28.72
N ASN A 40 1.30 57.65 -29.02
CA ASN A 40 0.46 58.43 -28.11
C ASN A 40 -1.01 58.03 -28.30
N ILE A 41 -1.43 56.96 -27.62
CA ILE A 41 -2.83 56.50 -27.59
C ILE A 41 -3.65 57.40 -26.66
N LEU A 42 -4.71 58.00 -27.19
CA LEU A 42 -5.70 58.73 -26.41
C LEU A 42 -6.57 57.76 -25.59
N PRO A 43 -7.06 58.17 -24.40
CA PRO A 43 -8.01 57.37 -23.64
C PRO A 43 -9.22 56.98 -24.49
N THR A 44 -9.66 55.73 -24.35
CA THR A 44 -10.85 55.25 -25.04
C THR A 44 -12.12 55.76 -24.38
N ALA A 45 -13.25 55.65 -25.08
CA ALA A 45 -14.55 56.01 -24.51
C ALA A 45 -14.93 55.13 -23.30
N GLU A 46 -14.42 53.89 -23.26
CA GLU A 46 -14.63 52.97 -22.13
C GLU A 46 -13.82 53.43 -20.91
N ASP A 47 -12.55 53.83 -21.10
CA ASP A 47 -11.70 54.34 -20.01
C ASP A 47 -12.35 55.54 -19.33
N VAL A 48 -12.89 56.49 -20.11
CA VAL A 48 -13.60 57.67 -19.58
C VAL A 48 -14.89 57.29 -18.86
N LYS A 49 -15.59 56.25 -19.32
CA LYS A 49 -16.83 55.80 -18.68
C LYS A 49 -16.55 55.13 -17.34
N GLN A 50 -15.53 54.29 -17.27
CA GLN A 50 -15.09 53.64 -16.03
C GLN A 50 -14.61 54.68 -15.00
N GLU A 51 -13.81 55.66 -15.44
CA GLU A 51 -13.37 56.77 -14.60
C GLU A 51 -14.58 57.52 -14.00
N LYS A 52 -15.59 57.83 -14.81
CA LYS A 52 -16.82 58.50 -14.33
C LYS A 52 -17.57 57.69 -13.29
N GLN A 53 -17.74 56.38 -13.52
CA GLN A 53 -18.41 55.49 -12.56
C GLN A 53 -17.63 55.40 -11.24
N HIS A 54 -16.31 55.35 -11.32
CA HIS A 54 -15.44 55.30 -10.15
C HIS A 54 -15.51 56.61 -9.34
N VAL A 55 -15.48 57.75 -10.02
CA VAL A 55 -15.63 59.08 -9.39
C VAL A 55 -17.00 59.23 -8.74
N GLU A 56 -18.07 58.79 -9.39
CA GLU A 56 -19.43 58.80 -8.84
C GLU A 56 -19.53 57.95 -7.56
N LEU A 57 -18.98 56.73 -7.58
CA LEU A 57 -18.94 55.85 -6.42
C LEU A 57 -18.16 56.48 -5.25
N ILE A 58 -17.00 57.08 -5.53
CA ILE A 58 -16.22 57.80 -4.51
C ILE A 58 -17.04 58.93 -3.92
N GLN A 59 -17.69 59.73 -4.77
CA GLN A 59 -18.49 60.87 -4.32
C GLN A 59 -19.70 60.43 -3.47
N ASP A 60 -20.34 59.32 -3.81
CA ASP A 60 -21.45 58.75 -3.04
C ASP A 60 -21.00 58.26 -1.67
N VAL A 61 -19.81 57.66 -1.58
CA VAL A 61 -19.20 57.22 -0.33
C VAL A 61 -18.74 58.42 0.51
N GLU A 62 -18.13 59.43 -0.09
CA GLU A 62 -17.71 60.66 0.60
C GLU A 62 -18.90 61.43 1.19
N ASN A 63 -20.01 61.49 0.45
CA ASN A 63 -21.24 62.16 0.89
C ASN A 63 -22.18 61.23 1.67
N PHE A 64 -21.74 60.02 2.01
CA PHE A 64 -22.55 59.05 2.70
C PHE A 64 -22.93 59.54 4.11
N LYS A 65 -24.23 59.76 4.32
CA LYS A 65 -24.79 60.14 5.63
C LYS A 65 -25.10 58.89 6.45
N ALA A 66 -24.20 58.52 7.36
CA ALA A 66 -24.38 57.40 8.28
C ALA A 66 -25.67 57.48 9.12
N GLU A 67 -26.23 58.69 9.32
CA GLU A 67 -27.51 58.91 10.00
C GLU A 67 -28.71 58.25 9.29
N ARG A 68 -28.59 57.94 7.98
CA ARG A 68 -29.61 57.23 7.21
C ARG A 68 -29.61 55.72 7.49
N LEU A 69 -28.56 55.19 8.14
CA LEU A 69 -28.53 53.79 8.56
C LEU A 69 -29.50 53.60 9.74
N LYS A 70 -30.45 52.67 9.57
CA LYS A 70 -31.27 52.23 10.69
C LYS A 70 -30.35 51.59 11.73
N ARG A 71 -30.47 52.01 12.99
CA ARG A 71 -29.79 51.34 14.12
C ARG A 71 -30.31 49.91 14.22
N THR A 72 -29.42 48.94 14.07
CA THR A 72 -29.70 47.54 14.35
C THR A 72 -29.34 47.26 15.81
N SER A 73 -30.32 46.79 16.59
CA SER A 73 -30.09 46.34 17.97
C SER A 73 -29.52 44.92 17.94
N THR A 74 -28.24 44.78 18.29
CA THR A 74 -27.61 43.47 18.44
C THR A 74 -28.00 42.89 19.80
N GLN A 75 -28.76 41.79 19.82
CA GLN A 75 -28.99 41.03 21.05
C GLN A 75 -27.83 40.04 21.26
N GLU A 76 -26.97 40.33 22.21
CA GLU A 76 -25.96 39.39 22.70
C GLU A 76 -26.65 38.31 23.52
N LYS A 77 -26.63 37.06 23.05
CA LYS A 77 -27.14 35.91 23.82
C LYS A 77 -26.11 35.52 24.87
N ILE A 78 -26.10 36.20 26.01
CA ILE A 78 -25.40 35.74 27.21
C ILE A 78 -26.21 34.57 27.77
N ILE A 79 -25.81 33.34 27.45
CA ILE A 79 -26.38 32.14 28.06
C ILE A 79 -25.72 32.00 29.43
N LEU A 80 -26.50 32.18 30.50
CA LEU A 80 -26.03 31.87 31.85
C LEU A 80 -25.77 30.36 31.97
N PRO A 81 -24.76 29.94 32.75
CA PRO A 81 -24.57 28.53 33.09
C PRO A 81 -25.89 27.94 33.58
N ASN A 82 -26.27 26.79 33.03
CA ASN A 82 -27.50 26.14 33.42
C ASN A 82 -27.30 25.41 34.77
N ALA A 83 -28.39 24.94 35.39
CA ALA A 83 -28.33 24.25 36.68
C ALA A 83 -27.46 22.98 36.67
N GLN A 84 -27.35 22.31 35.52
CA GLN A 84 -26.48 21.14 35.34
C GLN A 84 -25.01 21.55 35.36
N ASP A 85 -24.64 22.64 34.69
CA ASP A 85 -23.27 23.14 34.64
C ASP A 85 -22.76 23.49 36.05
N VAL A 86 -23.59 24.19 36.84
CA VAL A 86 -23.27 24.56 38.24
C VAL A 86 -23.19 23.33 39.15
N ALA A 87 -24.06 22.33 38.96
CA ALA A 87 -24.02 21.09 39.73
C ALA A 87 -22.76 20.27 39.43
N GLN A 88 -22.35 20.21 38.16
CA GLN A 88 -21.12 19.55 37.74
C GLN A 88 -19.90 20.26 38.34
N GLU A 89 -19.83 21.59 38.23
CA GLU A 89 -18.73 22.39 38.80
C GLU A 89 -18.61 22.17 40.32
N LYS A 90 -19.73 22.18 41.04
CA LYS A 90 -19.73 21.92 42.49
C LYS A 90 -19.23 20.52 42.84
N THR A 91 -19.58 19.53 42.02
CA THR A 91 -19.16 18.13 42.22
C THR A 91 -17.66 17.98 41.97
N GLN A 92 -17.14 18.57 40.89
CA GLN A 92 -15.70 18.56 40.58
C GLN A 92 -14.90 19.26 41.68
N LYS A 93 -15.38 20.42 42.14
CA LYS A 93 -14.74 21.17 43.22
C LYS A 93 -14.67 20.35 44.51
N ALA A 94 -15.77 19.71 44.90
CA ALA A 94 -15.82 18.88 46.10
C ALA A 94 -14.89 17.66 46.00
N LEU A 95 -14.77 17.04 44.82
CA LEU A 95 -13.83 15.95 44.60
C LEU A 95 -12.38 16.42 44.76
N LEU A 96 -12.04 17.58 44.19
CA LEU A 96 -10.70 18.14 44.25
C LEU A 96 -10.32 18.50 45.70
N GLU A 97 -11.21 19.19 46.41
CA GLU A 97 -11.03 19.50 47.83
C GLU A 97 -10.90 18.21 48.68
N GLY A 98 -11.65 17.16 48.35
CA GLY A 98 -11.56 15.87 49.02
C GLY A 98 -10.22 15.15 48.82
N VAL A 99 -9.61 15.29 47.64
CA VAL A 99 -8.28 14.75 47.34
C VAL A 99 -7.18 15.61 47.98
N GLU A 100 -7.30 16.94 47.95
CA GLU A 100 -6.35 17.85 48.60
C GLU A 100 -6.33 17.66 50.13
N ALA A 101 -7.51 17.47 50.73
CA ALA A 101 -7.65 17.20 52.16
C ALA A 101 -7.41 15.73 52.53
N PHE A 102 -7.04 14.87 51.57
CA PHE A 102 -6.85 13.45 51.83
C PHE A 102 -5.59 13.22 52.69
N ASP A 103 -5.82 12.73 53.90
CA ASP A 103 -4.77 12.37 54.84
C ASP A 103 -4.15 11.01 54.45
N THR A 104 -2.97 11.07 53.84
CA THR A 104 -2.18 9.89 53.45
C THR A 104 -1.76 9.04 54.65
N GLY A 105 -1.76 9.58 55.87
CA GLY A 105 -1.53 8.84 57.11
C GLY A 105 -2.67 7.88 57.47
N LYS A 106 -3.85 8.02 56.86
CA LYS A 106 -4.97 7.07 57.00
C LYS A 106 -4.87 5.87 56.06
N LEU A 107 -3.94 5.90 55.11
CA LEU A 107 -3.66 4.73 54.28
C LEU A 107 -3.08 3.63 55.15
N LYS A 108 -3.62 2.41 54.99
CA LYS A 108 -3.05 1.24 55.68
C LYS A 108 -1.63 1.02 55.17
N HIS A 109 -0.68 0.87 56.08
CA HIS A 109 0.68 0.47 55.72
C HIS A 109 0.64 -0.91 55.06
N THR A 110 1.18 -1.00 53.85
CA THR A 110 1.41 -2.26 53.15
C THR A 110 2.92 -2.46 53.07
N GLU A 111 3.43 -3.41 53.83
CA GLU A 111 4.83 -3.83 53.75
C GLU A 111 5.01 -4.71 52.52
N THR A 112 5.71 -4.21 51.50
CA THR A 112 6.03 -4.98 50.29
C THR A 112 7.27 -5.84 50.55
N GLN A 113 7.10 -7.16 50.64
CA GLN A 113 8.24 -8.08 50.70
C GLN A 113 8.72 -8.46 49.30
N GLU A 114 9.91 -7.98 48.92
CA GLU A 114 10.66 -8.49 47.77
C GLU A 114 11.28 -9.84 48.15
N LYS A 115 10.68 -10.94 47.67
CA LYS A 115 11.19 -12.28 47.99
C LYS A 115 12.31 -12.68 47.05
N ASN A 116 13.55 -12.31 47.40
CA ASN A 116 14.75 -12.94 46.85
C ASN A 116 14.96 -14.32 47.51
N HIS A 117 14.17 -15.31 47.12
CA HIS A 117 14.42 -16.69 47.55
C HIS A 117 15.68 -17.22 46.87
N LEU A 118 16.63 -17.69 47.68
CA LEU A 118 17.73 -18.49 47.14
C LEU A 118 17.16 -19.78 46.52
N PRO A 119 17.74 -20.28 45.41
CA PRO A 119 17.40 -21.59 44.89
C PRO A 119 17.53 -22.64 45.99
N ASP A 120 16.53 -23.50 46.13
CA ASP A 120 16.61 -24.62 47.06
C ASP A 120 17.58 -25.70 46.53
N LYS A 121 17.84 -26.70 47.39
CA LYS A 121 18.79 -27.78 47.07
C LYS A 121 18.33 -28.59 45.85
N ASP A 122 17.03 -28.72 45.63
CA ASP A 122 16.48 -29.53 44.54
C ASP A 122 16.64 -28.81 43.20
N VAL A 123 16.42 -27.49 43.16
CA VAL A 123 16.66 -26.64 42.00
C VAL A 123 18.15 -26.68 41.61
N VAL A 124 19.06 -26.59 42.58
CA VAL A 124 20.51 -26.66 42.30
C VAL A 124 20.93 -28.05 41.79
N LEU A 125 20.35 -29.13 42.33
CA LEU A 125 20.63 -30.49 41.86
C LEU A 125 20.10 -30.72 40.46
N GLN A 126 18.90 -30.22 40.14
CA GLN A 126 18.32 -30.29 38.81
C GLN A 126 19.18 -29.52 37.79
N GLU A 127 19.60 -28.30 38.13
CA GLU A 127 20.49 -27.50 37.27
C GLU A 127 21.83 -28.21 37.02
N LYS A 128 22.42 -28.82 38.05
CA LYS A 128 23.65 -29.59 37.92
C LYS A 128 23.48 -30.82 37.03
N ALA A 129 22.35 -31.52 37.13
CA ALA A 129 22.04 -32.65 36.27
C ALA A 129 21.90 -32.22 34.80
N HIS A 130 21.22 -31.11 34.55
CA HIS A 130 21.07 -30.54 33.21
C HIS A 130 22.41 -30.10 32.61
N GLN A 131 23.26 -29.41 33.40
CA GLN A 131 24.59 -29.01 32.98
C GLN A 131 25.46 -30.23 32.62
N ASN A 132 25.42 -31.29 33.43
CA ASN A 132 26.16 -32.53 33.14
C ASN A 132 25.69 -33.20 31.84
N LEU A 133 24.38 -33.20 31.57
CA LEU A 133 23.85 -33.72 30.32
C LEU A 133 24.36 -32.91 29.12
N LEU A 134 24.30 -31.58 29.20
CA LEU A 134 24.80 -30.69 28.15
C LEU A 134 26.29 -30.92 27.89
N ALA A 135 27.10 -30.95 28.95
CA ALA A 135 28.53 -31.20 28.84
C ALA A 135 28.82 -32.58 28.22
N GLY A 136 28.03 -33.60 28.57
CA GLY A 136 28.16 -34.94 27.99
C GLY A 136 27.83 -35.00 26.50
N VAL A 137 26.84 -34.23 26.04
CA VAL A 137 26.49 -34.10 24.62
C VAL A 137 27.53 -33.27 23.86
N GLU A 138 28.02 -32.18 24.45
CA GLU A 138 29.04 -31.33 23.83
C GLU A 138 30.37 -32.07 23.66
N ALA A 139 30.77 -32.83 24.67
CA ALA A 139 31.98 -33.66 24.64
C ALA A 139 31.76 -35.02 23.95
N PHE A 140 30.58 -35.28 23.36
CA PHE A 140 30.28 -36.56 22.76
C PHE A 140 31.13 -36.81 21.51
N ASP A 141 32.02 -37.81 21.60
CA ASP A 141 32.87 -38.21 20.49
C ASP A 141 32.05 -38.98 19.43
N LYS A 142 31.73 -38.29 18.34
CA LYS A 142 31.00 -38.86 17.20
C LYS A 142 31.74 -40.02 16.53
N THR A 143 33.06 -40.14 16.70
CA THR A 143 33.84 -41.26 16.14
C THR A 143 33.60 -42.58 16.87
N SER A 144 33.06 -42.51 18.10
CA SER A 144 32.63 -43.69 18.87
C SER A 144 31.31 -44.30 18.36
N MET A 145 30.58 -43.60 17.48
CA MET A 145 29.36 -44.12 16.88
C MET A 145 29.68 -45.19 15.84
N LYS A 146 28.91 -46.29 15.86
CA LYS A 146 29.04 -47.33 14.83
C LYS A 146 28.60 -46.77 13.48
N HIS A 147 29.49 -46.79 12.49
CA HIS A 147 29.13 -46.48 11.12
C HIS A 147 28.05 -47.46 10.63
N THR A 148 26.94 -46.90 10.16
CA THR A 148 25.86 -47.64 9.51
C THR A 148 25.74 -47.11 8.09
N GLU A 149 26.01 -47.96 7.11
CA GLU A 149 25.83 -47.64 5.70
C GLU A 149 24.37 -47.91 5.32
N THR A 150 23.60 -46.87 5.03
CA THR A 150 22.21 -46.99 4.59
C THR A 150 22.18 -47.32 3.10
N LEU A 151 21.92 -48.58 2.76
CA LEU A 151 21.64 -48.99 1.39
C LEU A 151 20.15 -48.73 1.08
N GLU A 152 19.87 -47.75 0.23
CA GLU A 152 18.54 -47.60 -0.39
C GLU A 152 18.30 -48.81 -1.30
N LYS A 153 17.47 -49.74 -0.83
CA LYS A 153 17.00 -50.85 -1.65
C LYS A 153 15.92 -50.28 -2.57
N ASN A 154 16.28 -50.00 -3.82
CA ASN A 154 15.32 -49.89 -4.92
C ASN A 154 15.30 -51.26 -5.63
N PRO A 155 14.65 -52.29 -5.05
CA PRO A 155 14.61 -53.60 -5.68
C PRO A 155 13.92 -53.48 -7.03
N LEU A 156 14.52 -54.09 -8.05
CA LEU A 156 13.84 -54.28 -9.33
C LEU A 156 12.55 -55.09 -9.08
N PRO A 157 11.47 -54.84 -9.84
CA PRO A 157 10.27 -55.67 -9.79
C PRO A 157 10.64 -57.15 -9.91
N ASP A 158 9.99 -58.00 -9.13
CA ASP A 158 10.25 -59.44 -9.21
C ASP A 158 9.74 -60.01 -10.55
N PRO A 159 10.28 -61.17 -10.99
CA PRO A 159 9.87 -61.79 -12.25
C PRO A 159 8.36 -62.05 -12.34
N GLU A 160 7.70 -62.28 -11.21
CA GLU A 160 6.26 -62.52 -11.13
C GLU A 160 5.46 -61.24 -11.44
N ALA A 161 5.83 -60.09 -10.87
CA ALA A 161 5.21 -58.81 -11.22
C ALA A 161 5.40 -58.46 -12.71
N ILE A 162 6.58 -58.75 -13.28
CA ILE A 162 6.85 -58.54 -14.70
C ILE A 162 5.97 -59.45 -15.57
N GLU A 163 5.80 -60.71 -15.19
CA GLU A 163 4.96 -61.66 -15.94
C GLU A 163 3.47 -61.27 -15.85
N GLN A 164 2.99 -60.86 -14.67
CA GLN A 164 1.64 -60.34 -14.50
C GLN A 164 1.38 -59.10 -15.35
N GLU A 165 2.31 -58.13 -15.35
CA GLU A 165 2.19 -56.91 -16.16
C GLU A 165 2.19 -57.25 -17.66
N LYS A 166 3.07 -58.16 -18.09
CA LYS A 166 3.12 -58.64 -19.48
C LYS A 166 1.82 -59.34 -19.89
N GLY A 167 1.21 -60.12 -18.99
CA GLY A 167 -0.09 -60.75 -19.20
C GLY A 167 -1.21 -59.73 -19.37
N GLN A 168 -1.24 -58.69 -18.53
CA GLN A 168 -2.20 -57.59 -18.67
C GLN A 168 -2.02 -56.83 -19.99
N GLN A 169 -0.78 -56.51 -20.38
CA GLN A 169 -0.50 -55.85 -21.65
C GLN A 169 -0.97 -56.69 -22.85
N GLN A 170 -0.80 -58.01 -22.81
CA GLN A 170 -1.31 -58.90 -23.86
C GLN A 170 -2.83 -58.94 -23.91
N LEU A 171 -3.50 -58.93 -22.75
CA LEU A 171 -4.96 -58.87 -22.69
C LEU A 171 -5.48 -57.56 -23.32
N PHE A 172 -4.89 -56.43 -22.93
CA PHE A 172 -5.25 -55.12 -23.50
C PHE A 172 -5.04 -55.09 -25.01
N ALA A 173 -3.89 -55.55 -25.50
CA ALA A 173 -3.60 -55.62 -26.93
C ALA A 173 -4.59 -56.54 -27.68
N GLY A 174 -5.00 -57.65 -27.06
CA GLY A 174 -6.00 -58.56 -27.62
C GLY A 174 -7.39 -57.93 -27.75
N ILE A 175 -7.80 -57.13 -26.76
CA ILE A 175 -9.07 -56.38 -26.80
C ILE A 175 -9.00 -55.25 -27.82
N GLU A 176 -7.92 -54.47 -27.83
CA GLU A 176 -7.74 -53.33 -28.74
C GLU A 176 -7.75 -53.77 -30.22
N ASN A 177 -7.17 -54.93 -30.51
CA ASN A 177 -7.11 -55.49 -31.86
C ASN A 177 -8.24 -56.49 -32.17
N PHE A 178 -9.25 -56.61 -31.30
CA PHE A 178 -10.36 -57.53 -31.52
C PHE A 178 -11.27 -57.04 -32.65
N ASP A 179 -11.42 -57.84 -33.70
CA ASP A 179 -12.33 -57.55 -34.80
C ASP A 179 -13.75 -58.09 -34.49
N PRO A 180 -14.74 -57.22 -34.22
CA PRO A 180 -16.09 -57.65 -33.88
C PRO A 180 -16.78 -58.38 -35.02
N LYS A 181 -16.32 -58.25 -36.28
CA LYS A 181 -16.88 -58.99 -37.42
C LYS A 181 -16.56 -60.49 -37.38
N LYS A 182 -15.59 -60.91 -36.57
CA LYS A 182 -15.26 -62.33 -36.33
C LYS A 182 -16.24 -63.00 -35.36
N LEU A 183 -17.11 -62.25 -34.68
CA LEU A 183 -18.18 -62.83 -33.88
C LEU A 183 -19.17 -63.55 -34.81
N LYS A 184 -19.44 -64.81 -34.50
CA LYS A 184 -20.43 -65.58 -35.27
C LYS A 184 -21.81 -64.99 -35.03
N HIS A 185 -22.57 -64.76 -36.10
CA HIS A 185 -23.98 -64.40 -35.98
C HIS A 185 -24.71 -65.49 -35.20
N THR A 186 -25.40 -65.11 -34.14
CA THR A 186 -26.25 -65.98 -33.34
C THR A 186 -27.63 -65.38 -33.32
N GLU A 187 -28.63 -66.17 -33.73
CA GLU A 187 -30.03 -65.76 -33.67
C GLU A 187 -30.52 -65.98 -32.25
N THR A 188 -30.72 -64.90 -31.50
CA THR A 188 -31.29 -64.95 -30.16
C THR A 188 -32.80 -65.10 -30.25
N GLN A 189 -33.34 -66.26 -29.85
CA GLN A 189 -34.79 -66.41 -29.68
C GLN A 189 -35.22 -65.84 -28.34
N GLU A 190 -35.67 -64.58 -28.35
CA GLU A 190 -36.39 -63.99 -27.23
C GLU A 190 -37.82 -64.56 -27.22
N LYS A 191 -38.06 -65.55 -26.35
CA LYS A 191 -39.42 -66.07 -26.14
C LYS A 191 -40.19 -65.05 -25.32
N ASN A 192 -41.10 -64.33 -25.97
CA ASN A 192 -42.07 -63.47 -25.32
C ASN A 192 -43.46 -64.15 -25.38
N PRO A 193 -43.70 -65.27 -24.67
CA PRO A 193 -44.99 -65.94 -24.69
C PRO A 193 -46.04 -65.02 -24.05
N LEU A 194 -47.14 -64.78 -24.77
CA LEU A 194 -48.30 -64.08 -24.20
C LEU A 194 -48.85 -64.90 -23.02
N PRO A 195 -49.21 -64.26 -21.89
CA PRO A 195 -49.78 -64.97 -20.74
C PRO A 195 -51.03 -65.78 -21.15
N THR A 196 -51.12 -67.03 -20.70
CA THR A 196 -52.31 -67.87 -20.93
C THR A 196 -53.47 -67.37 -20.08
N LYS A 197 -54.72 -67.64 -20.50
CA LYS A 197 -55.91 -67.27 -19.70
C LYS A 197 -55.87 -67.81 -18.28
N GLU A 198 -55.35 -69.02 -18.10
CA GLU A 198 -55.16 -69.64 -16.78
C GLU A 198 -54.19 -68.83 -15.90
N ALA A 199 -53.06 -68.37 -16.45
CA ALA A 199 -52.12 -67.52 -15.74
C ALA A 199 -52.76 -66.18 -15.33
N ILE A 200 -53.60 -65.60 -16.20
CA ILE A 200 -54.32 -64.35 -15.92
C ILE A 200 -55.40 -64.56 -14.84
N GLU A 201 -56.10 -65.69 -14.83
CA GLU A 201 -57.13 -65.99 -13.82
C GLU A 201 -56.53 -66.33 -12.44
N LEU A 202 -55.38 -66.99 -12.43
CA LEU A 202 -54.63 -67.26 -11.20
C LEU A 202 -54.10 -65.96 -10.57
N GLU A 203 -53.68 -65.00 -11.40
CA GLU A 203 -53.28 -63.66 -10.92
C GLU A 203 -54.48 -62.80 -10.49
N LYS A 204 -55.68 -63.01 -11.04
CA LYS A 204 -56.91 -62.33 -10.59
C LYS A 204 -57.51 -62.89 -9.30
N THR A 205 -57.11 -64.09 -8.88
CA THR A 205 -57.59 -64.72 -7.64
C THR A 205 -56.57 -64.66 -6.49
N ALA A 206 -55.36 -64.16 -6.76
CA ALA A 206 -54.35 -63.76 -5.78
C ALA A 206 -54.58 -62.31 -5.31
#